data_AF-A0ABD4SII6-F1
#
_entry.id   AF-A0ABD4SII6-F1
#
_cell.length_a   1.000
_cell.length_b   1.000
_cell.length_c   1.000
_cell.angle_alpha   90.00
_cell.angle_beta   90.00
_cell.angle_gamma   90.00
#
_symmetry.space_group_name_H-M   'P 1'
#
loop_
_entity.id
_entity.type
_entity.pdbx_description
1 polymer ?
#
loop_
_entity_poly.entity_id
_entity_poly.type
_entity_poly.pdbx_seq_one_letter_code
_entity_poly.pdbx_strand_id
1 'polypeptide(L)'
;MKAKIVFASMTGNDEDMAEILEEGLLDQGLEVDSSDVSFTDASDYLDSDLCVFITYTYGEGAMTDEIADFYDQLKELDLTGKSFAVMGSGDKTYKEHYCENVFDFEKAFLACGAKELIPPLTVENAPDDDDIARIDQAAEELADKLNG
;
A
#
# COMPACT_ATOMS: atom_id res chain seq x y z
N MET A 1 4.61 16.82 5.22
CA MET A 1 5.04 15.48 4.81
C MET A 1 4.25 15.10 3.58
N LYS A 2 4.89 14.46 2.60
CA LYS A 2 4.26 14.01 1.36
C LYS A 2 4.07 12.50 1.38
N ALA A 3 2.87 12.02 1.06
CA ALA A 3 2.57 10.61 0.88
C ALA A 3 2.37 10.31 -0.61
N LYS A 4 2.95 9.20 -1.08
CA LYS A 4 2.65 8.63 -2.38
C LYS A 4 1.92 7.32 -2.15
N ILE A 5 0.67 7.24 -2.62
CA ILE A 5 -0.12 6.01 -2.65
C ILE A 5 -0.06 5.48 -4.08
N VAL A 6 0.34 4.23 -4.23
CA VAL A 6 0.21 3.49 -5.49
C VAL A 6 -0.70 2.31 -5.23
N PHE A 7 -1.70 2.11 -6.06
CA PHE A 7 -2.63 0.99 -5.92
C PHE A 7 -2.73 0.17 -7.19
N ALA A 8 -3.01 -1.12 -7.04
CA ALA A 8 -3.40 -2.01 -8.13
C ALA A 8 -4.76 -2.60 -7.80
N SER A 9 -5.74 -2.49 -8.70
CA SER A 9 -7.11 -2.93 -8.45
C SER A 9 -7.71 -3.61 -9.68
N MET A 10 -8.24 -4.83 -9.50
CA MET A 10 -8.92 -5.56 -10.59
C MET A 10 -10.44 -5.38 -10.58
N THR A 11 -11.05 -5.28 -9.39
CA THR A 11 -12.50 -5.22 -9.21
C THR A 11 -12.98 -4.03 -8.38
N GLY A 12 -12.10 -3.07 -8.06
CA GLY A 12 -12.43 -1.84 -7.33
C GLY A 12 -12.00 -1.84 -5.86
N ASN A 13 -11.91 -2.99 -5.19
CA ASN A 13 -11.67 -3.05 -3.74
C ASN A 13 -10.43 -2.27 -3.27
N ASP A 14 -9.29 -2.44 -3.94
CA ASP A 14 -8.02 -1.80 -3.57
C ASP A 14 -7.97 -0.32 -3.97
N GLU A 15 -8.76 0.07 -4.97
CA GLU A 15 -8.98 1.47 -5.34
C GLU A 15 -9.84 2.16 -4.28
N ASP A 16 -10.94 1.54 -3.85
CA ASP A 16 -11.77 2.03 -2.73
C ASP A 16 -10.91 2.20 -1.45
N MET A 17 -10.06 1.22 -1.13
CA MET A 17 -9.12 1.31 0.00
C MET A 17 -8.13 2.48 -0.14
N ALA A 18 -7.65 2.74 -1.36
CA ALA A 18 -6.75 3.86 -1.65
C ALA A 18 -7.44 5.21 -1.47
N GLU A 19 -8.68 5.35 -1.94
CA GLU A 19 -9.50 6.55 -1.77
C GLU A 19 -9.76 6.84 -0.29
N ILE A 20 -10.15 5.83 0.50
CA ILE A 20 -10.38 5.98 1.96
C ILE A 20 -9.08 6.43 2.66
N LEU A 21 -7.95 5.79 2.35
CA LEU A 21 -6.67 6.15 2.95
C LEU A 21 -6.23 7.56 2.55
N GLU A 22 -6.41 7.93 1.28
CA GLU A 22 -6.09 9.26 0.77
C GLU A 22 -6.89 10.34 1.52
N GLU A 23 -8.20 10.18 1.65
CA GLU A 23 -9.06 11.10 2.42
C GLU A 23 -8.57 11.22 3.87
N GLY A 24 -8.30 10.10 4.53
CA GLY A 24 -7.80 10.09 5.90
C GLY A 24 -6.46 10.82 6.06
N LEU A 25 -5.50 10.61 5.15
CA LEU A 25 -4.19 11.28 5.21
C LEU A 25 -4.28 12.78 4.90
N LEU A 26 -5.17 13.18 3.98
CA LEU A 26 -5.47 14.58 3.69
C LEU A 26 -6.07 15.30 4.91
N ASP A 27 -6.98 14.64 5.64
CA ASP A 27 -7.57 15.16 6.87
C ASP A 27 -6.53 15.34 8.00
N GLN A 28 -5.47 14.52 8.01
CA GLN A 28 -4.31 14.71 8.89
C GLN A 28 -3.32 15.78 8.39
N GLY A 29 -3.58 16.40 7.23
CA GLY A 29 -2.79 17.50 6.69
C GLY A 29 -1.54 17.08 5.91
N LEU A 30 -1.47 15.85 5.43
CA LEU A 30 -0.42 15.42 4.50
C LEU A 30 -0.73 15.91 3.08
N GLU A 31 0.32 16.11 2.27
CA GLU A 31 0.16 16.23 0.81
C GLU A 31 0.13 14.81 0.23
N VAL A 32 -0.96 14.42 -0.42
CA VAL A 32 -1.12 13.06 -0.97
C VAL A 32 -1.11 13.12 -2.49
N ASP A 33 -0.36 12.20 -3.09
CA ASP A 33 -0.42 11.87 -4.52
C ASP A 33 -0.80 10.39 -4.64
N SER A 34 -1.89 10.10 -5.34
CA SER A 34 -2.46 8.75 -5.48
C SER A 34 -2.57 8.39 -6.96
N SER A 35 -2.18 7.18 -7.33
CA SER A 35 -2.23 6.72 -8.72
C SER A 35 -2.28 5.20 -8.85
N ASP A 36 -2.98 4.73 -9.88
CA ASP A 36 -2.92 3.32 -10.29
C ASP A 36 -1.50 2.94 -10.75
N VAL A 37 -1.07 1.74 -10.38
CA VAL A 37 0.25 1.16 -10.67
C VAL A 37 0.61 1.20 -12.16
N SER A 38 -0.39 1.15 -13.04
CA SER A 38 -0.22 1.18 -14.49
C SER A 38 0.23 2.55 -15.03
N PHE A 39 0.13 3.60 -14.22
CA PHE A 39 0.40 4.98 -14.63
C PHE A 39 1.50 5.67 -13.80
N THR A 40 2.26 4.91 -13.01
CA THR A 40 3.32 5.44 -12.13
C THR A 40 4.50 4.49 -12.10
N ASP A 41 5.68 5.03 -11.80
CA ASP A 41 6.91 4.25 -11.62
C ASP A 41 7.27 4.21 -10.13
N ALA A 42 7.89 3.12 -9.67
CA ALA A 42 8.28 2.99 -8.27
C ALA A 42 9.25 4.11 -7.83
N SER A 43 10.01 4.70 -8.76
CA SER A 43 10.92 5.81 -8.49
C SER A 43 10.22 7.06 -7.94
N ASP A 44 8.93 7.23 -8.15
CA ASP A 44 8.14 8.35 -7.62
C ASP A 44 8.15 8.36 -6.07
N TYR A 45 8.39 7.20 -5.44
CA TYR A 45 8.56 7.09 -3.99
C TYR A 45 9.76 7.88 -3.45
N LEU A 46 10.80 8.12 -4.26
CA LEU A 46 11.99 8.87 -3.86
C LEU A 46 11.67 10.32 -3.46
N ASP A 47 10.61 10.89 -4.04
CA ASP A 47 10.14 12.26 -3.80
C ASP A 47 9.06 12.35 -2.70
N SER A 48 8.76 11.25 -2.01
CA SER A 48 7.78 11.20 -0.91
C SER A 48 8.46 10.97 0.44
N ASP A 49 7.77 11.23 1.54
CA ASP A 49 8.19 10.84 2.89
C ASP A 49 7.57 9.50 3.31
N LEU A 50 6.33 9.25 2.87
CA LEU A 50 5.56 8.04 3.10
C LEU A 50 5.22 7.36 1.77
N CYS A 51 5.64 6.12 1.62
CA CYS A 51 5.38 5.25 0.47
C CYS A 51 4.29 4.25 0.84
N VAL A 52 3.14 4.27 0.16
CA VAL A 52 2.08 3.28 0.38
C VAL A 52 1.84 2.48 -0.88
N PHE A 53 1.76 1.16 -0.74
CA PHE A 53 1.29 0.28 -1.80
C PHE A 53 0.05 -0.49 -1.37
N ILE A 54 -1.00 -0.45 -2.20
CA ILE A 54 -2.28 -1.12 -1.94
C ILE A 54 -2.56 -2.11 -3.08
N THR A 55 -2.67 -3.40 -2.78
CA THR A 55 -2.68 -4.42 -3.83
C THR A 55 -3.48 -5.67 -3.51
N TYR A 56 -4.04 -6.27 -4.56
CA TYR A 56 -4.65 -7.59 -4.49
C TYR A 56 -3.64 -8.71 -4.72
N THR A 57 -4.07 -9.94 -4.45
CA THR A 57 -3.36 -11.16 -4.83
C THR A 57 -4.15 -11.93 -5.89
N TYR A 58 -3.51 -12.31 -7.00
CA TYR A 58 -4.18 -13.00 -8.09
C TYR A 58 -4.06 -14.52 -7.96
N GLY A 59 -5.19 -15.22 -7.85
CA GLY A 59 -5.22 -16.68 -7.80
C GLY A 59 -4.40 -17.25 -6.63
N GLU A 60 -3.54 -18.23 -6.92
CA GLU A 60 -2.67 -18.90 -5.95
C GLU A 60 -1.36 -18.11 -5.71
N GLY A 61 -1.47 -16.84 -5.32
CA GLY A 61 -0.31 -16.03 -4.92
C GLY A 61 0.41 -15.30 -6.06
N ALA A 62 -0.20 -15.20 -7.25
CA ALA A 62 0.46 -14.58 -8.38
C ALA A 62 0.37 -13.04 -8.31
N MET A 63 1.43 -12.39 -8.76
CA MET A 63 1.41 -11.00 -9.21
C MET A 63 0.94 -10.96 -10.67
N THR A 64 0.12 -9.99 -11.01
CA THR A 64 -0.16 -9.64 -12.42
C THR A 64 1.03 -8.90 -13.02
N ASP A 65 1.04 -8.74 -14.35
CA ASP A 65 2.19 -8.16 -15.07
C ASP A 65 2.55 -6.76 -14.56
N GLU A 66 1.54 -5.92 -14.30
CA GLU A 66 1.72 -4.56 -13.77
C GLU A 66 2.26 -4.54 -12.33
N ILE A 67 1.80 -5.47 -11.48
CA ILE A 67 2.29 -5.60 -10.10
C ILE A 67 3.73 -6.12 -10.11
N ALA A 68 4.03 -7.10 -10.98
CA ALA A 68 5.36 -7.69 -11.08
C ALA A 68 6.39 -6.68 -11.61
N ASP A 69 6.03 -5.86 -12.60
CA ASP A 69 6.91 -4.80 -13.10
C ASP A 69 7.21 -3.78 -12.00
N PHE A 70 6.17 -3.30 -11.30
CA PHE A 70 6.35 -2.37 -10.19
C PHE A 70 7.18 -2.96 -9.04
N TYR A 71 6.99 -4.25 -8.75
CA TYR A 71 7.79 -5.00 -7.76
C TYR A 71 9.27 -5.05 -8.16
N ASP A 72 9.57 -5.33 -9.43
CA ASP A 72 10.93 -5.34 -9.95
C ASP A 72 11.58 -3.96 -9.91
N GLN A 73 10.85 -2.90 -10.24
CA GLN A 73 11.33 -1.53 -10.11
C GLN A 73 11.62 -1.16 -8.64
N LEU A 74 10.72 -1.50 -7.71
CA LEU A 74 10.85 -1.17 -6.29
C LEU A 74 12.14 -1.74 -5.68
N LYS A 75 12.49 -2.99 -6.01
CA LYS A 75 13.67 -3.69 -5.47
C LYS A 75 15.01 -3.04 -5.86
N GLU A 76 15.03 -2.21 -6.89
CA GLU A 76 16.22 -1.50 -7.34
C GLU A 76 16.43 -0.16 -6.61
N LEU A 77 15.47 0.26 -5.77
CA LEU A 77 15.51 1.53 -5.07
C LEU A 77 16.21 1.43 -3.71
N ASP A 78 16.85 2.54 -3.31
CA ASP A 78 17.24 2.79 -1.92
C ASP A 78 16.24 3.76 -1.30
N LEU A 79 15.42 3.23 -0.38
CA LEU A 79 14.39 3.95 0.34
C LEU A 79 14.83 4.27 1.77
N THR A 80 16.14 4.25 2.06
CA THR A 80 16.68 4.66 3.36
C THR A 80 16.19 6.07 3.74
N GLY A 81 15.57 6.17 4.91
CA GLY A 81 15.02 7.42 5.42
C GLY A 81 13.58 7.70 4.96
N LYS A 82 13.00 6.84 4.12
CA LYS A 82 11.57 6.84 3.80
C LYS A 82 10.81 5.93 4.76
N SER A 83 9.54 6.24 4.93
CA SER A 83 8.59 5.41 5.69
C SER A 83 7.65 4.70 4.73
N PHE A 84 7.14 3.53 5.09
CA PHE A 84 6.19 2.81 4.26
C PHE A 84 5.06 2.15 5.05
N ALA A 85 4.00 1.83 4.31
CA ALA A 85 2.93 0.91 4.71
C ALA A 85 2.44 0.12 3.49
N VAL A 86 1.92 -1.08 3.73
CA VAL A 86 1.30 -1.91 2.70
C VAL A 86 -0.08 -2.35 3.16
N MET A 87 -1.02 -2.36 2.23
CA MET A 87 -2.40 -2.74 2.50
C MET A 87 -2.93 -3.53 1.30
N GLY A 88 -4.08 -4.18 1.44
CA GLY A 88 -4.71 -4.76 0.27
C GLY A 88 -5.85 -5.71 0.57
N SER A 89 -6.57 -6.04 -0.50
CA SER A 89 -7.67 -6.98 -0.48
C SER A 89 -7.24 -8.39 -0.88
N GLY A 90 -7.97 -9.38 -0.39
CA GLY A 90 -7.77 -10.77 -0.77
C GLY A 90 -8.99 -11.62 -0.45
N ASP A 91 -8.96 -12.88 -0.89
CA ASP A 91 -10.02 -13.84 -0.60
C ASP A 91 -9.46 -15.00 0.24
N LYS A 92 -10.01 -15.20 1.43
CA LYS A 92 -9.59 -16.25 2.37
C LYS A 92 -9.84 -17.66 1.83
N THR A 93 -10.62 -17.83 0.77
CA THR A 93 -10.76 -19.11 0.07
C THR A 93 -9.44 -19.63 -0.48
N TYR A 94 -8.48 -18.74 -0.78
CA TYR A 94 -7.12 -19.06 -1.23
C TYR A 94 -6.15 -19.40 -0.08
N LYS A 95 -6.61 -19.38 1.18
CA LYS A 95 -5.88 -19.85 2.37
C LYS A 95 -4.50 -19.20 2.55
N GLU A 96 -3.44 -19.92 2.23
CA GLU A 96 -2.05 -19.47 2.39
C GLU A 96 -1.68 -18.33 1.46
N HIS A 97 -2.42 -18.17 0.36
CA HIS A 97 -2.24 -17.06 -0.58
C HIS A 97 -3.12 -15.84 -0.25
N TYR A 98 -3.81 -15.82 0.89
CA TYR A 98 -4.61 -14.66 1.30
C TYR A 98 -3.72 -13.43 1.49
N CYS A 99 -3.89 -12.43 0.62
CA CYS A 99 -3.10 -11.20 0.58
C CYS A 99 -1.58 -11.44 0.47
N GLU A 100 -1.13 -12.53 -0.15
CA GLU A 100 0.30 -12.86 -0.24
C GLU A 100 1.14 -11.74 -0.85
N ASN A 101 0.64 -11.08 -1.90
CA ASN A 101 1.35 -9.96 -2.53
C ASN A 101 1.55 -8.79 -1.56
N VAL A 102 0.63 -8.53 -0.62
CA VAL A 102 0.79 -7.47 0.41
C VAL A 102 2.04 -7.75 1.24
N PHE A 103 2.21 -9.00 1.69
CA PHE A 103 3.37 -9.43 2.48
C PHE A 103 4.66 -9.51 1.66
N ASP A 104 4.56 -9.77 0.35
CA ASP A 104 5.74 -9.74 -0.51
C ASP A 104 6.26 -8.32 -0.74
N PHE A 105 5.35 -7.34 -0.85
CA PHE A 105 5.71 -5.92 -0.90
C PHE A 105 6.24 -5.42 0.45
N GLU A 106 5.68 -5.86 1.59
CA GLU A 106 6.23 -5.59 2.92
C GLU A 106 7.73 -5.96 2.99
N LYS A 107 8.06 -7.19 2.59
CA LYS A 107 9.45 -7.69 2.57
C LYS A 107 10.32 -6.87 1.62
N ALA A 108 9.79 -6.48 0.46
CA ALA A 108 10.54 -5.69 -0.52
C ALA A 108 10.86 -4.29 0.01
N PHE A 109 9.90 -3.56 0.57
CA PHE A 109 10.13 -2.25 1.18
C PHE A 109 11.17 -2.31 2.31
N LEU A 110 11.08 -3.33 3.17
CA LEU A 110 12.08 -3.57 4.23
C LEU A 110 13.47 -3.83 3.65
N ALA A 111 13.57 -4.60 2.57
CA ALA A 111 14.84 -4.87 1.90
C ALA A 111 15.44 -3.61 1.25
N CYS A 112 14.60 -2.67 0.79
CA CYS A 112 15.00 -1.38 0.25
C CYS A 112 15.37 -0.35 1.34
N GLY A 113 15.31 -0.71 2.63
CA GLY A 113 15.73 0.15 3.74
C GLY A 113 14.66 1.14 4.23
N ALA A 114 13.42 1.05 3.74
CA ALA A 114 12.32 1.85 4.22
C ALA A 114 11.91 1.39 5.64
N LYS A 115 11.38 2.33 6.43
CA LYS A 115 10.87 2.06 7.78
C LYS A 115 9.38 1.77 7.74
N GLU A 116 8.98 0.58 8.17
CA GLU A 116 7.57 0.26 8.36
C GLU A 116 6.97 1.11 9.49
N LEU A 117 5.85 1.78 9.23
CA LEU A 117 5.15 2.54 10.26
C LEU A 117 4.04 1.74 10.92
N ILE A 118 3.29 0.96 10.17
CA ILE A 118 2.21 0.10 10.67
C ILE A 118 2.35 -1.30 10.07
N PRO A 119 1.90 -2.36 10.76
CA PRO A 119 1.84 -3.70 10.17
C PRO A 119 0.93 -3.72 8.93
N PRO A 120 1.11 -4.70 8.01
CA PRO A 120 0.25 -4.84 6.85
C PRO A 120 -1.23 -4.92 7.20
N LEU A 121 -2.06 -4.16 6.47
CA LEU A 121 -3.52 -4.17 6.64
C LEU A 121 -4.18 -5.00 5.53
N THR A 122 -4.73 -6.15 5.89
CA THR A 122 -5.47 -7.02 4.97
C THR A 122 -6.99 -6.89 5.14
N VAL A 123 -7.70 -6.85 4.01
CA VAL A 123 -9.16 -6.79 3.88
C VAL A 123 -9.67 -8.04 3.14
N GLU A 124 -10.85 -8.55 3.50
CA GLU A 124 -11.47 -9.69 2.82
C GLU A 124 -12.48 -9.20 1.77
N ASN A 125 -12.15 -9.38 0.48
CA ASN A 125 -12.91 -8.82 -0.64
C ASN A 125 -13.03 -7.28 -0.57
N ALA A 126 -14.25 -6.74 -0.63
CA ALA A 126 -14.48 -5.31 -0.54
C ALA A 126 -14.45 -4.85 0.93
N PRO A 127 -13.90 -3.66 1.24
CA PRO A 127 -13.91 -3.13 2.59
C PRO A 127 -15.34 -2.94 3.11
N ASP A 128 -15.62 -3.46 4.30
CA ASP A 128 -16.86 -3.21 5.04
C ASP A 128 -16.70 -2.06 6.04
N ASP A 129 -17.74 -1.77 6.83
CA ASP A 129 -17.72 -0.67 7.82
C ASP A 129 -16.57 -0.82 8.85
N ASP A 130 -16.22 -2.05 9.24
CA ASP A 130 -15.14 -2.31 10.18
C ASP A 130 -13.78 -2.11 9.50
N ASP A 131 -13.63 -2.52 8.24
CA ASP A 131 -12.41 -2.30 7.46
C ASP A 131 -12.19 -0.82 7.13
N ILE A 132 -13.23 -0.06 6.81
CA ILE A 132 -13.15 1.40 6.62
C ILE A 132 -12.61 2.06 7.89
N ALA A 133 -13.19 1.73 9.05
CA ALA A 133 -12.73 2.28 10.33
C ALA A 133 -11.26 1.93 10.64
N ARG A 134 -10.79 0.75 10.21
CA ARG A 134 -9.39 0.35 10.35
C ARG A 134 -8.47 1.13 9.40
N ILE A 135 -8.92 1.45 8.19
CA ILE A 135 -8.15 2.25 7.22
C ILE A 135 -8.07 3.72 7.70
N ASP A 136 -9.16 4.27 8.22
CA ASP A 136 -9.17 5.60 8.85
C ASP A 136 -8.19 5.67 10.03
N GLN A 137 -8.24 4.67 10.91
CA GLN A 137 -7.31 4.57 12.03
C GLN A 137 -5.85 4.43 11.56
N ALA A 138 -5.62 3.68 10.46
CA ALA A 138 -4.30 3.57 9.87
C ALA A 138 -3.80 4.92 9.34
N ALA A 139 -4.66 5.75 8.73
CA ALA A 139 -4.28 7.08 8.28
C ALA A 139 -3.83 7.98 9.44
N GLU A 140 -4.57 7.98 10.55
CA GLU A 140 -4.19 8.70 11.79
C GLU A 140 -2.83 8.21 12.32
N GLU A 141 -2.65 6.89 12.45
CA GLU A 141 -1.43 6.31 13.00
C GLU A 141 -0.21 6.56 12.10
N LEU A 142 -0.39 6.53 10.78
CA LEU A 142 0.64 6.86 9.80
C LEU A 142 1.08 8.31 9.93
N ALA A 143 0.13 9.25 9.99
CA ALA A 143 0.42 10.67 10.14
C ALA A 143 1.17 10.96 11.46
N ASP A 144 0.70 10.38 12.57
CA ASP A 144 1.32 10.55 13.88
C ASP A 144 2.76 10.02 13.92
N LYS A 145 2.99 8.80 13.40
CA LYS A 145 4.31 8.18 13.39
C LYS A 145 5.28 8.83 12.40
N LEU A 146 4.77 9.44 11.34
CA LEU A 146 5.57 10.14 10.35
C LEU A 146 6.06 11.50 10.88
N ASN A 147 5.27 12.15 11.75
CA ASN A 147 5.61 13.43 12.38
C ASN A 147 6.46 13.31 13.66
N GLY A 148 6.56 12.11 14.25
CA GLY A 148 7.28 11.83 15.50
C GLY A 148 8.73 11.39 15.31
#